data_AF-A0A915CYV8-F1
#
_entry.id   AF-A0A915CYV8-F1
#
_cell.length_a   1.000
_cell.length_b   1.000
_cell.length_c   1.000
_cell.angle_alpha   90.00
_cell.angle_beta   90.00
_cell.angle_gamma   90.00
#
_symmetry.space_group_name_H-M   'P 1'
#
loop_
_entity.id
_entity.type
_entity.pdbx_description
1 polymer ?
#
loop_
_entity_poly.entity_id
_entity_poly.type
_entity_poly.pdbx_seq_one_letter_code
_entity_poly.pdbx_strand_id
1 'polypeptide(L)'
;MSIYMSKYFKPLLIFSIAVLFLHCCKSSPPKPLTLEQLEGLCSDDKDLCWDKALEGECFGNSLKAQVLMRKCKCSCDAALHTRIQNCCRVVGRPEMKFCLPLCGYNTTVNELGSGLGLKCVSQLTTWAYCAADASDNTECCKSKGVSGECLSFCKGDVPTCDLQSIFSYQPCLMNMASIIACQTEHLHATPRYDPDWQAPCDWE
;
A
#
# COMPACT_ATOMS: atom_id res chain seq x y z
N MET A 1 -32.40 -50.59 39.01
CA MET A 1 -33.65 -50.74 38.23
C MET A 1 -33.28 -50.62 36.76
N SER A 2 -33.52 -51.69 36.00
CA SER A 2 -33.16 -51.90 34.60
C SER A 2 -33.70 -50.86 33.62
N ILE A 3 -33.05 -50.71 32.47
CA ILE A 3 -33.53 -51.04 31.09
C ILE A 3 -32.28 -50.90 30.16
N TYR A 4 -31.61 -51.98 29.73
CA TYR A 4 -31.82 -52.86 28.55
C TYR A 4 -31.58 -52.24 27.14
N MET A 5 -30.49 -52.73 26.52
CA MET A 5 -30.33 -53.21 25.11
C MET A 5 -29.92 -52.27 23.96
N SER A 6 -28.67 -52.44 23.53
CA SER A 6 -28.21 -52.97 22.23
C SER A 6 -28.91 -52.51 20.93
N LYS A 7 -28.13 -51.91 20.01
CA LYS A 7 -28.00 -52.43 18.64
C LYS A 7 -26.80 -51.82 17.90
N TYR A 8 -25.98 -52.73 17.38
CA TYR A 8 -24.94 -52.53 16.38
C TYR A 8 -25.46 -51.76 15.15
N PHE A 9 -24.68 -50.79 14.64
CA PHE A 9 -24.40 -50.59 13.21
C PHE A 9 -23.38 -49.43 12.99
N LYS A 10 -22.16 -49.76 12.54
CA LYS A 10 -21.32 -48.87 11.71
C LYS A 10 -21.42 -49.44 10.28
N PRO A 11 -21.61 -48.61 9.26
CA PRO A 11 -20.47 -48.15 8.46
C PRO A 11 -20.60 -46.65 8.09
N LEU A 12 -19.57 -45.82 8.28
CA LEU A 12 -18.41 -45.65 7.40
C LEU A 12 -18.78 -45.33 5.94
N LEU A 13 -19.29 -44.11 5.63
CA LEU A 13 -19.18 -43.52 4.27
C LEU A 13 -19.66 -42.04 4.11
N ILE A 14 -19.44 -41.10 5.04
CA ILE A 14 -19.79 -39.66 4.78
C ILE A 14 -18.74 -38.70 5.39
N PHE A 15 -17.45 -38.93 5.11
CA PHE A 15 -16.39 -38.01 5.57
C PHE A 15 -15.34 -37.70 4.48
N SER A 16 -15.76 -37.61 3.22
CA SER A 16 -14.81 -37.36 2.10
C SER A 16 -15.11 -36.11 1.26
N ILE A 17 -15.96 -35.16 1.69
CA ILE A 17 -16.25 -33.95 0.88
C ILE A 17 -15.87 -32.64 1.60
N ALA A 18 -15.61 -32.63 2.90
CA ALA A 18 -15.43 -31.39 3.67
C ALA A 18 -13.96 -30.93 3.87
N VAL A 19 -13.00 -31.40 3.07
CA VAL A 19 -11.58 -30.95 3.17
C VAL A 19 -11.07 -30.21 1.92
N LEU A 20 -11.91 -30.06 0.88
CA LEU A 20 -11.49 -29.44 -0.38
C LEU A 20 -11.72 -27.91 -0.49
N PHE A 21 -12.25 -27.23 0.55
CA PHE A 21 -12.64 -25.81 0.45
C PHE A 21 -11.93 -24.84 1.41
N LEU A 22 -10.83 -25.24 2.07
CA LEU A 22 -10.06 -24.37 2.98
C LEU A 22 -8.75 -23.81 2.38
N HIS A 23 -8.62 -23.81 1.05
CA HIS A 23 -7.50 -23.14 0.34
C HIS A 23 -7.94 -21.87 -0.43
N CYS A 24 -9.11 -21.32 -0.12
CA CYS A 24 -9.61 -20.14 -0.80
C CYS A 24 -8.82 -18.88 -0.37
N CYS A 25 -8.01 -18.35 -1.30
CA CYS A 25 -7.57 -16.97 -1.37
C CYS A 25 -6.57 -16.46 -0.30
N LYS A 26 -5.48 -17.19 -0.01
CA LYS A 26 -4.24 -16.45 0.31
C LYS A 26 -3.71 -15.91 -1.01
N SER A 27 -4.00 -14.64 -1.31
CA SER A 27 -3.31 -13.92 -2.37
C SER A 27 -1.82 -14.15 -2.18
N SER A 28 -1.15 -14.68 -3.21
CA SER A 28 0.31 -14.76 -3.15
C SER A 28 0.85 -13.34 -2.93
N PRO A 29 1.86 -13.16 -2.05
CA PRO A 29 2.44 -11.84 -1.85
C PRO A 29 2.85 -11.29 -3.22
N PRO A 30 2.55 -10.01 -3.51
CA PRO A 30 2.87 -9.43 -4.79
C PRO A 30 4.36 -9.58 -5.04
N LYS A 31 4.71 -10.17 -6.19
CA LYS A 31 6.11 -10.45 -6.50
C LYS A 31 6.89 -9.13 -6.56
N PRO A 32 8.09 -9.08 -5.97
CA PRO A 32 8.98 -7.95 -6.19
C PRO A 32 9.25 -7.80 -7.68
N LEU A 33 9.53 -6.56 -8.10
CA LEU A 33 9.90 -6.26 -9.47
C LEU A 33 11.13 -7.11 -9.86
N THR A 34 11.07 -7.74 -11.02
CA THR A 34 12.21 -8.50 -11.56
C THR A 34 13.03 -7.64 -12.51
N LEU A 35 14.27 -8.03 -12.75
CA LEU A 35 15.16 -7.35 -13.71
C LEU A 35 14.51 -7.28 -15.10
N GLU A 36 14.01 -8.40 -15.62
CA GLU A 36 13.34 -8.48 -16.93
C GLU A 36 12.12 -7.52 -17.03
N GLN A 37 11.33 -7.41 -15.96
CA GLN A 37 10.21 -6.46 -15.94
C GLN A 37 10.68 -5.01 -15.98
N LEU A 38 11.77 -4.69 -15.27
CA LEU A 38 12.28 -3.34 -15.20
C LEU A 38 12.99 -2.93 -16.49
N GLU A 39 13.73 -3.84 -17.12
CA GLU A 39 14.28 -3.72 -18.47
C GLU A 39 13.18 -3.43 -19.51
N GLY A 40 12.08 -4.20 -19.46
CA GLY A 40 10.96 -4.02 -20.38
C GLY A 40 10.22 -2.69 -20.17
N LEU A 41 10.11 -2.22 -18.92
CA LEU A 41 9.46 -0.93 -18.60
C LEU A 41 10.36 0.27 -18.90
N CYS A 42 11.67 0.12 -18.73
CA CYS A 42 12.66 1.19 -18.76
C CYS A 42 13.83 0.82 -19.68
N SER A 43 13.52 0.49 -20.94
CA SER A 43 14.51 0.02 -21.94
C SER A 43 15.58 1.04 -22.27
N ASP A 44 15.31 2.33 -22.03
CA ASP A 44 16.23 3.44 -22.30
C ASP A 44 17.19 3.71 -21.13
N ASP A 45 16.89 3.20 -19.93
CA ASP A 45 17.78 3.29 -18.79
C ASP A 45 18.98 2.33 -18.97
N LYS A 46 20.10 2.63 -18.32
CA LYS A 46 21.30 1.79 -18.36
C LYS A 46 21.16 0.60 -17.41
N ASP A 47 21.90 -0.48 -17.65
CA ASP A 47 21.92 -1.68 -16.79
C ASP A 47 22.05 -1.37 -15.29
N LEU A 48 22.99 -0.46 -14.96
CA LEU A 48 23.20 0.03 -13.59
C LEU A 48 21.91 0.59 -12.96
N CYS A 49 21.07 1.27 -13.72
CA CYS A 49 19.83 1.84 -13.21
C CYS A 49 18.85 0.77 -12.75
N TRP A 50 18.77 -0.36 -13.45
CA TRP A 50 17.89 -1.45 -13.06
C TRP A 50 18.38 -2.12 -11.77
N ASP A 51 19.67 -2.47 -11.71
CA ASP A 51 20.27 -3.07 -10.52
C ASP A 51 20.08 -2.19 -9.28
N LYS A 52 20.40 -0.89 -9.41
CA LYS A 52 20.36 0.07 -8.30
C LYS A 52 18.93 0.34 -7.83
N ALA A 53 17.96 0.29 -8.73
CA ALA A 53 16.55 0.39 -8.38
C ALA A 53 16.06 -0.85 -7.63
N LEU A 54 16.46 -2.06 -8.06
CA LEU A 54 16.11 -3.32 -7.38
C LEU A 54 16.77 -3.45 -6.00
N GLU A 55 17.97 -2.91 -5.83
CA GLU A 55 18.66 -2.82 -4.54
C GLU A 55 18.04 -1.78 -3.58
N GLY A 56 17.09 -0.97 -4.06
CA GLY A 56 16.43 0.08 -3.29
C GLY A 56 17.31 1.31 -3.03
N GLU A 57 18.35 1.51 -3.82
CA GLU A 57 19.27 2.65 -3.68
C GLU A 57 18.68 3.97 -4.20
N CYS A 58 17.56 3.91 -4.91
CA CYS A 58 16.77 5.07 -5.34
C CYS A 58 16.00 5.75 -4.18
N PHE A 59 15.93 5.14 -3.00
CA PHE A 59 15.05 5.58 -1.92
C PHE A 59 15.75 6.52 -0.92
N GLY A 60 14.96 7.44 -0.38
CA GLY A 60 15.39 8.39 0.64
C GLY A 60 16.12 9.60 0.07
N ASN A 61 16.76 10.36 0.96
CA ASN A 61 17.35 11.66 0.63
C ASN A 61 18.89 11.67 0.52
N SER A 62 19.55 10.51 0.52
CA SER A 62 21.01 10.45 0.39
C SER A 62 21.50 11.05 -0.94
N LEU A 63 22.73 11.58 -1.00
CA LEU A 63 23.30 12.11 -2.24
C LEU A 63 23.26 11.07 -3.38
N LYS A 64 23.51 9.81 -3.02
CA LYS A 64 23.45 8.67 -3.95
C LYS A 64 22.05 8.47 -4.51
N ALA A 65 21.04 8.42 -3.64
CA ALA A 65 19.64 8.30 -4.04
C ALA A 65 19.20 9.46 -4.93
N GLN A 66 19.53 10.70 -4.56
CA GLN A 66 19.19 11.89 -5.35
C GLN A 66 19.82 11.87 -6.75
N VAL A 67 21.06 11.39 -6.88
CA VAL A 67 21.71 11.23 -8.19
C VAL A 67 21.01 10.16 -9.02
N LEU A 68 20.70 9.02 -8.42
CA LEU A 68 20.00 7.92 -9.08
C LEU A 68 18.60 8.35 -9.54
N MET A 69 17.79 8.99 -8.68
CA MET A 69 16.45 9.49 -9.06
C MET A 69 16.48 10.46 -10.25
N ARG A 70 17.59 11.20 -10.44
CA ARG A 70 17.76 12.11 -11.59
C ARG A 70 18.28 11.40 -12.84
N LYS A 71 19.19 10.43 -12.69
CA LYS A 71 19.90 9.78 -13.81
C LYS A 71 19.26 8.48 -14.28
N CYS A 72 18.50 7.83 -13.41
CA CYS A 72 17.82 6.55 -13.57
C CYS A 72 16.33 6.72 -13.29
N LYS A 73 15.75 7.79 -13.85
CA LYS A 73 14.41 8.27 -13.48
C LYS A 73 13.34 7.20 -13.67
N CYS A 74 13.31 6.54 -14.82
CA CYS A 74 12.31 5.51 -15.09
C CYS A 74 12.42 4.36 -14.09
N SER A 75 13.63 3.82 -13.90
CA SER A 75 13.88 2.69 -13.00
C SER A 75 13.52 3.02 -11.55
N CYS A 76 13.91 4.21 -11.08
CA CYS A 76 13.58 4.66 -9.73
C CYS A 76 12.07 4.92 -9.54
N ASP A 77 11.40 5.53 -10.52
CA ASP A 77 9.96 5.75 -10.47
C ASP A 77 9.19 4.43 -10.48
N ALA A 78 9.61 3.46 -11.30
CA ALA A 78 9.03 2.13 -11.35
C ALA A 78 9.21 1.37 -10.02
N ALA A 79 10.42 1.39 -9.44
CA ALA A 79 10.66 0.78 -8.13
C ALA A 79 9.83 1.43 -7.02
N LEU A 80 9.70 2.76 -7.03
CA LEU A 80 8.88 3.50 -6.07
C LEU A 80 7.38 3.17 -6.23
N HIS A 81 6.89 3.09 -7.47
CA HIS A 81 5.53 2.67 -7.77
C HIS A 81 5.27 1.23 -7.29
N THR A 82 6.15 0.28 -7.61
CA THR A 82 5.99 -1.11 -7.15
C THR A 82 6.01 -1.21 -5.63
N ARG A 83 6.84 -0.44 -4.93
CA ARG A 83 6.91 -0.42 -3.46
C ARG A 83 5.54 -0.14 -2.83
N ILE A 84 4.93 1.01 -3.17
CA ILE A 84 3.66 1.43 -2.57
C ILE A 84 2.49 0.54 -3.02
N GLN A 85 2.50 0.12 -4.29
CA GLN A 85 1.51 -0.83 -4.82
C GLN A 85 1.52 -2.16 -4.07
N ASN A 86 2.71 -2.67 -3.72
CA ASN A 86 2.83 -3.92 -2.99
C ASN A 86 2.25 -3.80 -1.59
N CYS A 87 2.51 -2.70 -0.88
CA CYS A 87 1.84 -2.45 0.40
C CYS A 87 0.31 -2.46 0.26
N CYS A 88 -0.24 -1.66 -0.67
CA CYS A 88 -1.69 -1.60 -0.87
C CYS A 88 -2.32 -2.93 -1.27
N ARG A 89 -1.63 -3.78 -2.02
CA ARG A 89 -2.12 -5.13 -2.35
C ARG A 89 -2.14 -6.07 -1.15
N VAL A 90 -1.20 -5.90 -0.22
CA VAL A 90 -1.05 -6.78 0.95
C VAL A 90 -2.04 -6.37 2.04
N VAL A 91 -2.07 -5.09 2.40
CA VAL A 91 -2.81 -4.61 3.58
C VAL A 91 -4.17 -3.98 3.21
N GLY A 92 -4.43 -3.77 1.92
CA GLY A 92 -5.70 -3.23 1.44
C GLY A 92 -6.85 -4.20 1.57
N ARG A 93 -8.06 -3.65 1.77
CA ARG A 93 -9.31 -4.41 1.71
C ARG A 93 -9.54 -4.93 0.28
N PRO A 94 -10.45 -5.89 0.05
CA PRO A 94 -10.71 -6.42 -1.29
C PRO A 94 -10.98 -5.35 -2.37
N GLU A 95 -11.64 -4.25 -1.99
CA GLU A 95 -11.93 -3.09 -2.84
C GLU A 95 -10.67 -2.36 -3.29
N MET A 96 -9.57 -2.43 -2.52
CA MET A 96 -8.29 -1.82 -2.87
C MET A 96 -7.81 -2.27 -4.25
N LYS A 97 -8.13 -3.49 -4.69
CA LYS A 97 -7.77 -3.96 -6.04
C LYS A 97 -8.27 -3.03 -7.14
N PHE A 98 -9.46 -2.46 -6.99
CA PHE A 98 -10.03 -1.48 -7.90
C PHE A 98 -9.37 -0.10 -7.74
N CYS A 99 -8.92 0.22 -6.53
CA CYS A 99 -8.34 1.51 -6.15
C CYS A 99 -6.82 1.59 -6.29
N LEU A 100 -6.15 0.50 -6.68
CA LEU A 100 -4.71 0.47 -6.93
C LEU A 100 -4.20 1.62 -7.82
N PRO A 101 -4.89 2.08 -8.89
CA PRO A 101 -4.42 3.22 -9.67
C PRO A 101 -4.22 4.51 -8.85
N LEU A 102 -4.91 4.66 -7.71
CA LEU A 102 -4.78 5.79 -6.80
C LEU A 102 -3.79 5.56 -5.65
N CYS A 103 -3.33 4.32 -5.45
CA CYS A 103 -2.33 4.01 -4.44
C CYS A 103 -0.91 4.24 -4.99
N GLY A 104 -0.56 5.50 -5.23
CA GLY A 104 0.74 5.90 -5.76
C GLY A 104 1.24 7.19 -5.13
N TYR A 105 2.55 7.43 -5.17
CA TYR A 105 3.11 8.75 -4.83
C TYR A 105 2.91 9.78 -5.96
N ASN A 106 2.61 9.33 -7.17
CA ASN A 106 2.36 10.17 -8.33
C ASN A 106 0.86 10.45 -8.57
N THR A 107 -0.02 9.98 -7.69
CA THR A 107 -1.47 10.22 -7.80
C THR A 107 -1.77 11.71 -7.66
N THR A 108 -2.47 12.26 -8.65
CA THR A 108 -2.73 13.69 -8.77
C THR A 108 -4.03 14.10 -8.09
N VAL A 109 -4.14 15.38 -7.74
CA VAL A 109 -5.38 15.98 -7.19
C VAL A 109 -6.57 15.77 -8.14
N ASN A 110 -6.34 15.78 -9.45
CA ASN A 110 -7.39 15.53 -10.46
C ASN A 110 -7.89 14.09 -10.42
N GLU A 111 -7.01 13.11 -10.23
CA GLU A 111 -7.39 11.70 -10.09
C GLU A 111 -8.16 11.46 -8.79
N LEU A 112 -7.74 12.09 -7.69
CA LEU A 112 -8.46 12.06 -6.41
C LEU A 112 -9.83 12.73 -6.48
N GLY A 113 -9.95 13.81 -7.27
CA GLY A 113 -11.23 14.49 -7.52
C GLY A 113 -12.11 13.82 -8.58
N SER A 114 -11.63 12.77 -9.24
CA SER A 114 -12.37 12.07 -10.29
C SER A 114 -13.44 11.13 -9.72
N GLY A 115 -14.28 10.57 -10.61
CA GLY A 115 -15.21 9.52 -10.23
C GLY A 115 -14.53 8.24 -9.69
N LEU A 116 -13.26 8.00 -10.03
CA LEU A 116 -12.47 6.92 -9.41
C LEU A 116 -12.12 7.28 -7.96
N GLY A 117 -11.66 8.50 -7.72
CA GLY A 117 -11.37 9.02 -6.39
C GLY A 117 -12.55 8.91 -5.45
N LEU A 118 -13.73 9.36 -5.89
CA LEU A 118 -14.97 9.25 -5.11
C LEU A 118 -15.35 7.80 -4.75
N LYS A 119 -15.09 6.83 -5.64
CA LYS A 119 -15.35 5.41 -5.35
C LYS A 119 -14.33 4.77 -4.41
N CYS A 120 -13.18 5.40 -4.28
CA CYS A 120 -12.02 4.88 -3.56
C CYS A 120 -11.71 5.64 -2.27
N VAL A 121 -12.59 6.56 -1.84
CA VAL A 121 -12.40 7.35 -0.61
C VAL A 121 -12.19 6.47 0.62
N SER A 122 -12.82 5.30 0.65
CA SER A 122 -12.68 4.34 1.75
C SER A 122 -11.30 3.70 1.86
N GLN A 123 -10.50 3.81 0.80
CA GLN A 123 -9.16 3.24 0.73
C GLN A 123 -8.07 4.26 1.07
N LEU A 124 -8.43 5.51 1.38
CA LEU A 124 -7.47 6.59 1.64
C LEU A 124 -6.65 6.37 2.91
N THR A 125 -7.22 5.76 3.96
CA THR A 125 -6.47 5.35 5.16
C THR A 125 -5.35 4.38 4.79
N THR A 126 -5.65 3.36 3.98
CA THR A 126 -4.65 2.41 3.51
C THR A 126 -3.60 3.06 2.63
N TRP A 127 -4.00 3.96 1.73
CA TRP A 127 -3.05 4.70 0.92
C TRP A 127 -2.11 5.55 1.77
N ALA A 128 -2.65 6.30 2.75
CA ALA A 128 -1.85 7.12 3.66
C ALA A 128 -0.86 6.28 4.47
N TYR A 129 -1.31 5.14 5.02
CA TYR A 129 -0.44 4.19 5.74
C TYR A 129 0.71 3.67 4.86
N CYS A 130 0.39 3.22 3.65
CA CYS A 130 1.39 2.70 2.72
C CYS A 130 2.35 3.78 2.20
N ALA A 131 1.86 5.00 1.97
CA ALA A 131 2.67 6.13 1.56
C ALA A 131 3.61 6.61 2.68
N ALA A 132 3.19 6.52 3.94
CA ALA A 132 4.06 6.84 5.07
C ALA A 132 5.10 5.75 5.36
N ASP A 133 4.97 4.56 4.77
CA ASP A 133 5.87 3.41 4.99
C ASP A 133 6.10 3.15 6.49
N ALA A 134 5.00 3.16 7.25
CA ALA A 134 4.98 3.04 8.72
C ALA A 134 5.98 3.96 9.45
N SER A 135 6.20 5.17 8.91
CA SER A 135 7.18 6.14 9.40
C SER A 135 6.49 7.45 9.76
N ASP A 136 6.88 8.04 10.90
CA ASP A 136 6.38 9.34 11.30
C ASP A 136 7.17 10.47 10.61
N ASN A 137 6.57 11.08 9.60
CA ASN A 137 7.16 12.20 8.86
C ASN A 137 6.68 13.57 9.35
N THR A 138 6.04 13.64 10.51
CA THR A 138 5.39 14.85 11.04
C THR A 138 6.35 16.03 11.15
N GLU A 139 7.58 15.81 11.64
CA GLU A 139 8.56 16.90 11.80
C GLU A 139 9.02 17.46 10.45
N CYS A 140 9.22 16.61 9.45
CA CYS A 140 9.47 17.08 8.08
C CYS A 140 8.29 17.92 7.56
N CYS A 141 7.07 17.43 7.73
CA CYS A 141 5.87 18.13 7.26
C CYS A 141 5.68 19.51 7.93
N LYS A 142 5.87 19.60 9.25
CA LYS A 142 5.86 20.87 9.98
C LYS A 142 6.90 21.84 9.42
N SER A 143 8.12 21.36 9.15
CA SER A 143 9.18 22.19 8.56
C SER A 143 8.86 22.71 7.16
N LYS A 144 8.00 21.99 6.40
CA LYS A 144 7.52 22.38 5.07
C LYS A 144 6.16 23.11 5.09
N GLY A 145 5.67 23.50 6.27
CA GLY A 145 4.45 24.30 6.43
C GLY A 145 3.14 23.54 6.18
N VAL A 146 3.13 22.22 6.34
CA VAL A 146 1.88 21.44 6.31
C VAL A 146 1.01 21.83 7.51
N SER A 147 -0.27 22.08 7.28
CA SER A 147 -1.20 22.47 8.34
C SER A 147 -1.40 21.34 9.36
N GLY A 148 -1.70 21.72 10.61
CA GLY A 148 -1.84 20.77 11.71
C GLY A 148 -2.86 19.66 11.46
N GLU A 149 -3.99 20.00 10.83
CA GLU A 149 -5.05 19.06 10.45
C GLU A 149 -4.61 18.01 9.43
N CYS A 150 -3.56 18.29 8.65
CA CYS A 150 -3.04 17.40 7.60
C CYS A 150 -1.85 16.54 8.04
N LEU A 151 -1.36 16.71 9.28
CA LEU A 151 -0.20 15.96 9.79
C LEU A 151 -0.50 14.45 9.93
N SER A 152 -1.78 14.06 10.05
CA SER A 152 -2.21 12.66 10.00
C SER A 152 -1.75 11.94 8.73
N PHE A 153 -1.76 12.62 7.57
CA PHE A 153 -1.23 12.07 6.32
C PHE A 153 0.29 11.87 6.35
N CYS A 154 1.02 12.76 7.03
CA CYS A 154 2.47 12.65 7.17
C CYS A 154 2.88 11.43 8.00
N LYS A 155 2.08 11.11 9.01
CA LYS A 155 2.24 9.94 9.86
C LYS A 155 1.68 8.65 9.21
N GLY A 156 0.78 8.78 8.24
CA GLY A 156 0.05 7.66 7.64
C GLY A 156 -1.07 7.12 8.52
N ASP A 157 -1.61 7.96 9.41
CA ASP A 157 -2.59 7.61 10.44
C ASP A 157 -3.82 8.51 10.26
N VAL A 158 -4.53 8.30 9.14
CA VAL A 158 -5.67 9.12 8.71
C VAL A 158 -6.97 8.39 9.09
N PRO A 159 -7.62 8.76 10.21
CA PRO A 159 -8.86 8.14 10.63
C PRO A 159 -10.02 8.70 9.80
N THR A 160 -10.29 8.05 8.67
CA THR A 160 -11.46 8.35 7.83
C THR A 160 -12.36 7.14 7.85
N CYS A 161 -13.48 7.25 8.58
CA CYS A 161 -14.44 6.15 8.77
C CYS A 161 -15.78 6.43 8.09
N ASP A 162 -15.94 7.62 7.53
CA ASP A 162 -17.18 8.07 6.91
C ASP A 162 -16.88 9.18 5.88
N LEU A 163 -17.88 9.47 5.04
CA LEU A 163 -17.77 10.48 3.98
C LEU A 163 -17.53 11.90 4.53
N GLN A 164 -18.10 12.26 5.68
CA GLN A 164 -17.94 13.59 6.24
C GLN A 164 -16.50 13.81 6.74
N SER A 165 -15.94 12.81 7.42
CA SER A 165 -14.57 12.78 7.89
C SER A 165 -13.59 12.96 6.74
N ILE A 166 -13.79 12.29 5.59
CA ILE A 166 -12.88 12.47 4.46
C ILE A 166 -12.95 13.85 3.81
N PHE A 167 -14.14 14.44 3.68
CA PHE A 167 -14.26 15.78 3.10
C PHE A 167 -13.63 16.86 3.98
N SER A 168 -13.53 16.63 5.29
CA SER A 168 -12.78 17.53 6.17
C SER A 168 -11.28 17.63 5.83
N TYR A 169 -10.72 16.62 5.15
CA TYR A 169 -9.34 16.60 4.68
C TYR A 169 -9.14 17.17 3.27
N GLN A 170 -10.20 17.64 2.60
CA GLN A 170 -10.10 18.27 1.29
C GLN A 170 -9.06 19.44 1.25
N PRO A 171 -8.92 20.30 2.28
CA PRO A 171 -7.88 21.33 2.31
C PRO A 171 -6.45 20.76 2.20
N CYS A 172 -6.22 19.54 2.66
CA CYS A 172 -4.90 18.88 2.61
C CYS A 172 -4.40 18.60 1.20
N LEU A 173 -5.27 18.64 0.19
CA LEU A 173 -4.88 18.52 -1.22
C LEU A 173 -3.81 19.55 -1.60
N MET A 174 -3.85 20.75 -1.00
CA MET A 174 -2.85 21.80 -1.22
C MET A 174 -1.48 21.47 -0.60
N ASN A 175 -1.43 20.56 0.38
CA ASN A 175 -0.22 20.13 1.06
C ASN A 175 0.37 18.83 0.49
N MET A 176 -0.32 18.15 -0.43
CA MET A 176 0.07 16.81 -0.90
C MET A 176 1.49 16.73 -1.44
N ALA A 177 1.96 17.75 -2.19
CA ALA A 177 3.34 17.76 -2.69
C ALA A 177 4.37 17.76 -1.55
N SER A 178 4.15 18.54 -0.48
CA SER A 178 5.01 18.57 0.70
C SER A 178 4.94 17.28 1.50
N ILE A 179 3.74 16.71 1.65
CA ILE A 179 3.51 15.43 2.34
C ILE A 179 4.26 14.31 1.63
N ILE A 180 4.06 14.15 0.32
CA ILE A 180 4.70 13.12 -0.51
C ILE A 180 6.22 13.29 -0.52
N ALA A 181 6.74 14.52 -0.60
CA ALA A 181 8.17 14.79 -0.49
C ALA A 181 8.72 14.26 0.85
N CYS A 182 8.08 14.59 1.97
CA CYS A 182 8.51 14.10 3.28
C CYS A 182 8.43 12.58 3.42
N GLN A 183 7.37 11.97 2.92
CA GLN A 183 7.20 10.51 2.91
C GLN A 183 8.32 9.81 2.12
N THR A 184 8.67 10.36 0.95
CA THR A 184 9.70 9.78 0.07
C THR A 184 11.14 10.03 0.54
N GLU A 185 11.40 11.15 1.23
CA GLU A 185 12.72 11.50 1.79
C GLU A 185 13.23 10.52 2.85
N HIS A 186 12.33 9.81 3.56
CA HIS A 186 12.67 8.86 4.62
C HIS A 186 12.45 7.38 4.23
N LEU A 187 12.28 7.08 2.95
CA LEU A 187 12.23 5.70 2.49
C LEU A 187 13.61 5.03 2.58
N HIS A 188 13.59 3.73 2.87
CA HIS A 188 14.78 2.88 2.88
C HIS A 188 14.60 1.72 1.89
N ALA A 189 15.69 1.02 1.58
CA ALA A 189 15.66 -0.17 0.71
C ALA A 189 14.54 -1.15 1.09
N THR A 190 14.44 -1.49 2.39
CA THR A 190 13.41 -2.38 2.91
C THR A 190 12.11 -1.62 3.26
N PRO A 191 10.93 -2.05 2.77
CA PRO A 191 9.62 -1.58 3.24
C PRO A 191 9.38 -1.89 4.72
N ARG A 192 8.70 -0.99 5.43
CA ARG A 192 8.46 -1.10 6.89
C ARG A 192 7.02 -1.40 7.28
N TYR A 193 6.12 -1.54 6.32
CA TYR A 193 4.72 -1.82 6.64
C TYR A 193 4.53 -3.20 7.28
N ASP A 194 3.64 -3.27 8.26
CA ASP A 194 3.10 -4.51 8.82
C ASP A 194 2.11 -5.14 7.83
N PRO A 195 2.36 -6.38 7.35
CA PRO A 195 1.45 -7.08 6.44
C PRO A 195 0.10 -7.45 7.05
N ASP A 196 0.01 -7.50 8.38
CA ASP A 196 -1.23 -7.79 9.11
C ASP A 196 -1.98 -6.51 9.53
N TRP A 197 -1.46 -5.34 9.16
CA TRP A 197 -2.12 -4.06 9.43
C TRP A 197 -3.49 -3.98 8.77
N GLN A 198 -4.44 -3.41 9.50
CA GLN A 198 -5.79 -3.15 9.01
C GLN A 198 -6.18 -1.71 9.31
N ALA A 199 -6.94 -1.11 8.41
CA ALA A 199 -7.53 0.19 8.64
C ALA A 199 -8.38 0.14 9.94
N PRO A 200 -8.22 1.11 10.88
CA PRO A 200 -8.84 1.05 12.20
C PRO A 200 -10.37 0.96 12.23
N CYS A 201 -11.03 1.36 11.14
CA CYS A 201 -12.48 1.34 11.04
C CYS A 201 -12.94 0.69 9.74
N ASP A 202 -14.10 0.02 9.85
CA ASP A 202 -14.90 -0.42 8.73
C ASP A 202 -15.72 0.78 8.23
N TRP A 203 -15.66 1.03 6.92
CA TRP A 203 -16.57 1.97 6.28
C TRP A 203 -17.94 1.28 6.18
N GLU A 204 -18.93 1.81 6.90
CA GLU A 204 -20.33 1.38 6.79
C GLU A 204 -21.02 1.97 5.55
#